data_AF-A0A1D6KGP9-F1
#
_entry.id   AF-A0A1D6KGP9-F1
#
_cell.length_a   1.000
_cell.length_b   1.000
_cell.length_c   1.000
_cell.angle_alpha   90.00
_cell.angle_beta   90.00
_cell.angle_gamma   90.00
#
_symmetry.space_group_name_H-M   'P 1'
#
loop_
_entity.id
_entity.type
_entity.pdbx_description
1 polymer ?
#
loop_
_entity_poly.entity_id
_entity_poly.type
_entity_poly.pdbx_seq_one_letter_code
_entity_poly.pdbx_strand_id
1 'polypeptide(L)'
;MLPAELRHVAGRLTDMLAKSKGSPSRVRAARTLECLCSHISTEHGQPPGKDDAIEMLTKVLHLILLVPSESNKLETDVKGDEEQQEEEEEFLVALLSLAVVICDGMVDEHGFTCAAPKDMVSLVRKLKDIILQANNNNNNNTFQCLRTVKLTCQLVVSMAQLKPMCIKDFTEHDFMDVLSESSFKTLSDLDNCLVLFEADDRYQYQVTKTADEPLVSLVKKAQQLFHKSNDKNLVGNVLA
;
A
#
# COMPACT_ATOMS: atom_id res chain seq x y z
N MET A 1 13.34 -22.31 1.48
CA MET A 1 12.50 -22.44 2.70
C MET A 1 13.08 -21.58 3.80
N LEU A 2 12.27 -20.72 4.43
CA LEU A 2 12.72 -19.94 5.59
C LEU A 2 13.10 -20.84 6.76
N PRO A 3 14.20 -20.54 7.48
CA PRO A 3 14.51 -21.19 8.75
C PRO A 3 13.33 -21.10 9.72
N ALA A 4 13.09 -22.15 10.50
CA ALA A 4 11.98 -22.19 11.47
C ALA A 4 12.01 -20.99 12.45
N GLU A 5 13.21 -20.56 12.81
CA GLU A 5 13.45 -19.38 13.65
C GLU A 5 12.96 -18.09 12.99
N LEU A 6 13.20 -17.91 11.69
CA LEU A 6 12.77 -16.72 10.95
C LEU A 6 11.24 -16.68 10.81
N ARG A 7 10.60 -17.83 10.58
CA ARG A 7 9.13 -17.94 10.57
C ARG A 7 8.52 -17.59 11.92
N HIS A 8 9.11 -18.08 13.00
CA HIS A 8 8.67 -17.74 14.35
C HIS A 8 8.81 -16.23 14.64
N VAL A 9 9.92 -15.61 14.22
CA VAL A 9 10.12 -14.15 14.34
C VAL A 9 9.08 -13.39 13.51
N ALA A 10 8.87 -13.77 12.25
CA ALA A 10 7.88 -13.15 11.38
C ALA A 10 6.46 -13.25 11.95
N GLY A 11 6.07 -14.41 12.49
CA GLY A 11 4.79 -14.60 13.17
C GLY A 11 4.62 -13.65 14.36
N ARG A 12 5.63 -13.56 15.24
CA ARG A 12 5.60 -12.64 16.39
C ARG A 12 5.51 -11.17 15.98
N LEU A 13 6.26 -10.76 14.96
CA LEU A 13 6.19 -9.40 14.44
C LEU A 13 4.81 -9.12 13.81
N THR A 14 4.24 -10.10 13.13
CA THR A 14 2.90 -9.99 12.53
C THR A 14 1.84 -9.81 13.62
N ASP A 15 1.92 -10.55 14.72
CA ASP A 15 1.02 -10.37 15.86
C ASP A 15 1.22 -9.02 16.57
N MET A 16 2.46 -8.48 16.54
CA MET A 16 2.73 -7.15 17.06
C MET A 16 2.04 -6.02 16.28
N LEU A 17 1.66 -6.24 15.01
CA LEU A 17 0.90 -5.25 14.23
C LEU A 17 -0.49 -4.97 14.82
N ALA A 18 -1.08 -5.97 15.50
CA ALA A 18 -2.40 -5.90 16.11
C ALA A 18 -2.40 -5.43 17.58
N LYS A 19 -1.25 -4.95 18.10
CA LYS A 19 -1.18 -4.35 19.44
C LYS A 19 -2.01 -3.06 19.53
N SER A 20 -2.16 -2.54 20.75
CA SER A 20 -2.92 -1.32 21.03
C SER A 20 -2.53 -0.14 20.11
N LYS A 21 -3.53 0.67 19.75
CA LYS A 21 -3.34 1.93 19.00
C LYS A 21 -2.32 2.84 19.68
N GLY A 22 -1.55 3.59 18.90
CA GLY A 22 -0.48 4.47 19.41
C GLY A 22 0.68 3.73 20.09
N SER A 23 1.03 2.52 19.62
CA SER A 23 2.23 1.83 20.08
C SER A 23 3.33 1.86 19.02
N PRO A 24 4.48 2.51 19.26
CA PRO A 24 5.55 2.65 18.26
C PRO A 24 6.16 1.29 17.89
N SER A 25 5.85 0.25 18.68
CA SER A 25 6.18 -1.12 18.38
C SER A 25 5.50 -1.67 17.12
N ARG A 26 4.32 -1.14 16.74
CA ARG A 26 3.58 -1.53 15.52
C ARG A 26 4.28 -1.03 14.25
N VAL A 27 4.68 0.24 14.23
CA VAL A 27 5.46 0.84 13.13
C VAL A 27 6.77 0.08 12.92
N ARG A 28 7.53 -0.15 14.00
CA ARG A 28 8.79 -0.90 13.94
C ARG A 28 8.59 -2.34 13.48
N ALA A 29 7.52 -3.00 13.93
CA ALA A 29 7.20 -4.35 13.48
C ALA A 29 6.92 -4.38 11.98
N ALA A 30 6.10 -3.45 11.46
CA ALA A 30 5.81 -3.35 10.03
C ALA A 30 7.09 -3.12 9.20
N ARG A 31 7.95 -2.17 9.61
CA ARG A 31 9.23 -1.90 8.94
C ARG A 31 10.20 -3.08 8.99
N THR A 32 10.25 -3.80 10.11
CA THR A 32 11.10 -4.99 10.24
C THR A 32 10.60 -6.11 9.34
N LEU A 33 9.29 -6.33 9.29
CA LEU A 33 8.68 -7.29 8.36
C LEU A 33 8.95 -6.91 6.92
N GLU A 34 8.82 -5.63 6.56
CA GLU A 34 9.10 -5.13 5.21
C GLU A 34 10.54 -5.46 4.79
N CYS A 35 11.51 -5.12 5.64
CA CYS A 35 12.92 -5.42 5.41
C CYS A 35 13.16 -6.94 5.24
N LEU A 36 12.61 -7.76 6.13
CA LEU A 36 12.70 -9.22 6.02
C LEU A 36 12.11 -9.72 4.69
N CYS A 37 10.92 -9.24 4.33
CA CYS A 37 10.22 -9.61 3.10
C CYS A 37 11.01 -9.23 1.83
N SER A 38 11.61 -8.04 1.81
CA SER A 38 12.46 -7.59 0.70
C SER A 38 13.72 -8.43 0.56
N HIS A 39 14.39 -8.77 1.66
CA HIS A 39 15.58 -9.64 1.64
C HIS A 39 15.25 -11.06 1.15
N ILE A 40 14.13 -11.64 1.63
CA ILE A 40 13.72 -12.99 1.22
C ILE A 40 13.39 -13.04 -0.28
N SER A 41 12.71 -12.00 -0.79
CA SER A 41 12.34 -11.88 -2.20
C SER A 41 13.53 -11.74 -3.13
N THR A 42 14.68 -11.25 -2.63
CA THR A 42 15.87 -10.95 -3.43
C THR A 42 16.97 -12.01 -3.32
N GLU A 43 17.20 -12.61 -2.15
CA GLU A 43 18.35 -13.51 -1.93
C GLU A 43 18.05 -15.00 -2.09
N HIS A 44 16.82 -15.44 -1.82
CA HIS A 44 16.55 -16.88 -1.67
C HIS A 44 15.72 -17.51 -2.77
N GLY A 45 15.24 -16.75 -3.75
CA GLY A 45 14.48 -17.25 -4.91
C GLY A 45 13.21 -18.05 -4.56
N GLN A 46 12.89 -18.14 -3.27
CA GLN A 46 11.81 -18.94 -2.74
C GLN A 46 11.21 -18.14 -1.58
N PRO A 47 9.94 -17.70 -1.71
CA PRO A 47 9.27 -16.87 -0.71
C PRO A 47 9.21 -17.57 0.67
N PRO A 48 8.67 -16.92 1.72
CA PRO A 48 8.19 -17.62 2.89
C PRO A 48 7.34 -18.84 2.52
N GLY A 49 7.00 -19.69 3.49
CA GLY A 49 5.91 -20.63 3.24
C GLY A 49 4.75 -19.83 2.65
N LYS A 50 4.22 -20.25 1.50
CA LYS A 50 3.20 -19.50 0.76
C LYS A 50 2.06 -19.06 1.69
N ASP A 51 1.72 -19.91 2.66
CA ASP A 51 0.73 -19.66 3.70
C ASP A 51 1.11 -18.54 4.68
N ASP A 52 2.39 -18.42 5.06
CA ASP A 52 2.87 -17.35 5.96
C ASP A 52 2.71 -15.98 5.30
N ALA A 53 3.04 -15.88 4.01
CA ALA A 53 2.89 -14.64 3.24
C ALA A 53 1.42 -14.26 3.05
N ILE A 54 0.55 -15.25 2.81
CA ILE A 54 -0.90 -15.07 2.70
C ILE A 54 -1.48 -14.57 4.04
N GLU A 55 -1.12 -15.21 5.16
CA GLU A 55 -1.60 -14.80 6.50
C GLU A 55 -1.13 -13.37 6.82
N MET A 56 0.14 -13.06 6.54
CA MET A 56 0.68 -11.72 6.75
C MET A 56 -0.05 -10.67 5.91
N LEU A 57 -0.23 -10.93 4.61
CA LEU A 57 -0.98 -10.03 3.73
C LEU A 57 -2.42 -9.84 4.20
N THR A 58 -3.08 -10.92 4.64
CA THR A 58 -4.45 -10.87 5.19
C THR A 58 -4.53 -9.89 6.36
N LYS A 59 -3.61 -10.01 7.33
CA LYS A 59 -3.55 -9.14 8.51
C LYS A 59 -3.22 -7.70 8.11
N VAL A 60 -2.28 -7.49 7.19
CA VAL A 60 -1.90 -6.15 6.73
C VAL A 60 -3.07 -5.44 6.02
N LEU A 61 -3.74 -6.09 5.06
CA LEU A 61 -4.90 -5.52 4.37
C LEU A 61 -6.04 -5.22 5.33
N HIS A 62 -6.28 -6.12 6.30
CA HIS A 62 -7.28 -5.89 7.34
C HIS A 62 -6.93 -4.67 8.21
N LEU A 63 -5.66 -4.50 8.58
CA LEU A 63 -5.22 -3.35 9.36
C LEU A 63 -5.32 -2.04 8.56
N ILE A 64 -4.99 -2.04 7.27
CA ILE A 64 -5.17 -0.87 6.38
C ILE A 64 -6.63 -0.42 6.39
N LEU A 65 -7.59 -1.36 6.38
CA LEU A 65 -9.02 -1.03 6.49
C LEU A 65 -9.39 -0.38 7.84
N LEU A 66 -8.72 -0.77 8.93
CA LEU A 66 -9.04 -0.35 10.30
C LEU A 66 -8.34 0.93 10.76
N VAL A 67 -7.20 1.30 10.16
CA VAL A 67 -6.51 2.55 10.52
C VAL A 67 -7.47 3.70 10.24
N PRO A 68 -7.77 4.58 11.21
CA PRO A 68 -8.70 5.69 11.01
C PRO A 68 -8.25 6.59 9.86
N SER A 69 -9.20 6.96 9.01
CA SER A 69 -9.04 8.05 8.05
C SER A 69 -9.68 9.30 8.67
N GLU A 70 -9.11 10.48 8.47
CA GLU A 70 -9.55 11.72 9.13
C GLU A 70 -11.05 12.02 8.98
N SER A 71 -11.67 11.55 7.90
CA SER A 71 -13.11 11.63 7.62
C SER A 71 -14.02 10.97 8.66
N ASN A 72 -13.51 10.16 9.58
CA ASN A 72 -14.28 9.55 10.67
C ASN A 72 -14.31 10.38 11.96
N LYS A 73 -13.75 11.59 11.99
CA LYS A 73 -13.80 12.46 13.18
C LYS A 73 -15.15 13.17 13.28
N LEU A 74 -16.01 12.65 14.16
CA LEU A 74 -16.91 13.54 14.91
C LEU A 74 -16.03 14.49 15.72
N GLU A 75 -16.26 15.79 15.56
CA GLU A 75 -15.57 16.87 16.25
C GLU A 75 -15.55 16.61 17.77
N THR A 76 -14.42 16.14 18.29
CA THR A 76 -14.13 16.23 19.73
C THR A 76 -12.74 16.81 19.92
N ASP A 77 -12.76 17.99 20.51
CA ASP A 77 -11.67 18.92 20.79
C ASP A 77 -10.77 18.37 21.90
N VAL A 78 -9.71 17.61 21.56
CA VAL A 78 -8.68 17.19 22.54
C VAL A 78 -7.28 17.28 21.94
N LYS A 79 -6.50 18.20 22.48
CA LYS A 79 -5.10 18.55 22.16
C LYS A 79 -4.06 17.44 22.40
N GLY A 80 -4.49 16.20 22.62
CA GLY A 80 -3.65 15.00 22.78
C GLY A 80 -3.68 14.06 21.57
N ASP A 81 -4.41 14.42 20.51
CA ASP A 81 -4.63 13.58 19.33
C ASP A 81 -3.56 13.74 18.24
N GLU A 82 -2.73 14.79 18.25
CA GLU A 82 -1.77 15.06 17.17
C GLU A 82 -0.62 14.03 17.11
N GLU A 83 0.02 13.72 18.24
CA GLU A 83 1.10 12.71 18.28
C GLU A 83 0.57 11.30 17.96
N GLN A 84 -0.63 10.97 18.44
CA GLN A 84 -1.28 9.70 18.12
C GLN A 84 -1.66 9.63 16.64
N GLN A 85 -2.06 10.75 16.06
CA GLN A 85 -2.39 10.84 14.64
C GLN A 85 -1.14 10.69 13.77
N GLU A 86 -0.05 11.39 14.09
CA GLU A 86 1.22 11.24 13.37
C GLU A 86 1.72 9.79 13.42
N GLU A 87 1.55 9.11 14.56
CA GLU A 87 1.93 7.71 14.69
C GLU A 87 1.04 6.77 13.86
N GLU A 88 -0.28 7.00 13.80
CA GLU A 88 -1.18 6.22 12.95
C GLU A 88 -0.94 6.48 11.45
N GLU A 89 -0.54 7.70 11.07
CA GLU A 89 -0.10 8.03 9.71
C GLU A 89 1.21 7.32 9.36
N GLU A 90 2.21 7.35 10.25
CA GLU A 90 3.47 6.61 10.07
C GLU A 90 3.23 5.10 10.00
N PHE A 91 2.28 4.60 10.79
CA PHE A 91 1.87 3.20 10.78
C PHE A 91 1.19 2.82 9.47
N LEU A 92 0.29 3.66 8.95
CA LEU A 92 -0.35 3.44 7.64
C LEU A 92 0.70 3.36 6.53
N VAL A 93 1.66 4.29 6.50
CA VAL A 93 2.76 4.29 5.54
C VAL A 93 3.56 3.00 5.62
N ALA A 94 3.89 2.53 6.84
CA ALA A 94 4.60 1.28 7.02
C ALA A 94 3.78 0.05 6.57
N LEU A 95 2.47 0.04 6.79
CA LEU A 95 1.58 -1.02 6.30
C LEU A 95 1.49 -1.05 4.77
N LEU A 96 1.33 0.12 4.14
CA LEU A 96 1.29 0.23 2.67
C LEU A 96 2.61 -0.27 2.06
N SER A 97 3.75 0.13 2.63
CA SER A 97 5.08 -0.33 2.20
C SER A 97 5.21 -1.85 2.28
N LEU A 98 4.86 -2.44 3.43
CA LEU A 98 4.85 -3.89 3.62
C LEU A 98 3.91 -4.61 2.64
N ALA A 99 2.70 -4.07 2.41
CA ALA A 99 1.73 -4.65 1.48
C ALA A 99 2.27 -4.70 0.04
N VAL A 100 2.94 -3.63 -0.41
CA VAL A 100 3.57 -3.58 -1.74
C VAL A 100 4.61 -4.68 -1.88
N VAL A 101 5.52 -4.81 -0.89
CA VAL A 101 6.58 -5.84 -0.92
C VAL A 101 5.99 -7.25 -1.02
N ILE A 102 4.96 -7.55 -0.22
CA ILE A 102 4.34 -8.87 -0.21
C ILE A 102 3.65 -9.14 -1.57
N CYS A 103 2.89 -8.18 -2.09
CA CYS A 103 2.21 -8.28 -3.38
C CYS A 103 3.19 -8.43 -4.56
N ASP A 104 4.29 -7.70 -4.58
CA ASP A 104 5.22 -7.69 -5.71
C ASP A 104 6.08 -8.97 -5.79
N GLY A 105 6.39 -9.60 -4.65
CA GLY A 105 7.42 -10.64 -4.60
C GLY A 105 7.03 -11.97 -3.97
N MET A 106 5.94 -12.03 -3.20
CA MET A 106 5.75 -13.12 -2.23
C MET A 106 4.44 -13.89 -2.38
N VAL A 107 3.44 -13.29 -3.00
CA VAL A 107 2.15 -13.95 -3.30
C VAL A 107 1.92 -14.01 -4.80
N ASP A 108 1.28 -15.09 -5.25
CA ASP A 108 0.73 -15.20 -6.60
C ASP A 108 -0.76 -14.81 -6.60
N GLU A 109 -1.42 -14.88 -7.75
CA GLU A 109 -2.85 -14.60 -7.91
C GLU A 109 -3.72 -15.35 -6.88
N HIS A 110 -3.41 -16.64 -6.65
CA HIS A 110 -4.13 -17.46 -5.70
C HIS A 110 -3.89 -17.00 -4.26
N GLY A 111 -2.63 -16.75 -3.90
CA GLY A 111 -2.27 -16.25 -2.58
C GLY A 111 -2.92 -14.90 -2.27
N PHE A 112 -2.90 -13.99 -3.25
CA PHE A 112 -3.61 -12.72 -3.14
C PHE A 112 -5.12 -12.92 -2.98
N THR A 113 -5.74 -13.81 -3.76
CA THR A 113 -7.18 -14.09 -3.63
C THR A 113 -7.55 -14.66 -2.27
N CYS A 114 -6.69 -15.47 -1.66
CA CYS A 114 -6.89 -15.98 -0.30
C CYS A 114 -6.72 -14.90 0.77
N ALA A 115 -5.79 -13.96 0.56
CA ALA A 115 -5.50 -12.90 1.52
C ALA A 115 -6.44 -11.69 1.44
N ALA A 116 -6.97 -11.43 0.24
CA ALA A 116 -7.80 -10.28 -0.03
C ALA A 116 -9.09 -10.31 0.82
N PRO A 117 -9.57 -9.15 1.30
CA PRO A 117 -10.86 -9.06 1.96
C PRO A 117 -11.98 -9.63 1.06
N LYS A 118 -12.93 -10.34 1.67
CA LYS A 118 -14.13 -10.81 0.95
C LYS A 118 -14.88 -9.65 0.28
N ASP A 119 -14.91 -8.51 0.95
CA ASP A 119 -15.45 -7.26 0.43
C ASP A 119 -14.31 -6.39 -0.12
N MET A 120 -13.96 -6.63 -1.39
CA MET A 120 -12.94 -5.85 -2.10
C MET A 120 -13.32 -4.37 -2.24
N VAL A 121 -14.62 -4.08 -2.32
CA VAL A 121 -15.14 -2.70 -2.45
C VAL A 121 -14.73 -1.84 -1.27
N SER A 122 -14.77 -2.40 -0.04
CA SER A 122 -14.30 -1.68 1.15
C SER A 122 -12.82 -1.33 1.07
N LEU A 123 -11.98 -2.21 0.52
CA LEU A 123 -10.56 -1.93 0.32
C LEU A 123 -10.34 -0.86 -0.75
N VAL A 124 -11.04 -0.95 -1.88
CA VAL A 124 -10.97 0.06 -2.96
C VAL A 124 -11.36 1.44 -2.43
N ARG A 125 -12.47 1.55 -1.70
CA ARG A 125 -12.92 2.82 -1.10
C ARG A 125 -11.89 3.35 -0.11
N LYS A 126 -11.33 2.47 0.73
CA LYS A 126 -10.30 2.86 1.70
C LYS A 126 -9.05 3.42 1.02
N LEU A 127 -8.55 2.77 -0.02
CA LEU A 127 -7.38 3.24 -0.78
C LEU A 127 -7.67 4.57 -1.49
N LYS A 128 -8.90 4.75 -1.99
CA LYS A 128 -9.35 6.01 -2.60
C LYS A 128 -9.33 7.15 -1.56
N ASP A 129 -9.88 6.90 -0.38
CA ASP A 129 -9.94 7.88 0.72
C ASP A 129 -8.54 8.27 1.20
N ILE A 130 -7.61 7.31 1.27
CA ILE A 130 -6.21 7.57 1.64
C ILE A 130 -5.57 8.57 0.66
N ILE A 131 -5.74 8.38 -0.65
CA ILE A 131 -5.19 9.30 -1.65
C ILE A 131 -5.83 10.68 -1.53
N LEU A 132 -7.16 10.75 -1.41
CA LEU A 132 -7.87 12.02 -1.28
C LEU A 132 -7.43 12.81 -0.03
N GLN A 133 -7.17 12.12 1.08
CA GLN A 133 -6.68 12.74 2.31
C GLN A 133 -5.26 13.25 2.17
N ALA A 134 -4.36 12.42 1.64
CA ALA A 134 -2.97 12.83 1.42
C ALA A 134 -2.86 14.05 0.48
N ASN A 135 -3.75 14.16 -0.52
CA ASN A 135 -3.78 15.29 -1.45
C ASN A 135 -4.37 16.57 -0.85
N ASN A 136 -5.37 16.46 0.04
CA ASN A 136 -6.10 17.60 0.60
C ASN A 136 -5.51 18.14 1.92
N ASN A 137 -4.62 17.39 2.57
CA ASN A 137 -4.07 17.78 3.86
C ASN A 137 -3.04 18.92 3.70
N ASN A 138 -3.50 20.15 3.91
CA ASN A 138 -2.68 21.38 3.85
C ASN A 138 -1.71 21.52 5.04
N ASN A 139 -1.81 20.69 6.08
CA ASN A 139 -1.01 20.80 7.30
C ASN A 139 0.10 19.74 7.41
N ASN A 140 0.11 18.72 6.54
CA ASN A 140 1.09 17.63 6.63
C ASN A 140 2.41 17.91 5.90
N ASN A 141 3.47 17.23 6.36
CA ASN A 141 4.75 17.14 5.67
C ASN A 141 4.51 16.62 4.23
N THR A 142 4.68 17.49 3.23
CA THR A 142 4.38 17.19 1.82
C THR A 142 5.10 15.94 1.31
N PHE A 143 6.24 15.59 1.91
CA PHE A 143 6.96 14.34 1.67
C PHE A 143 6.16 13.10 2.08
N GLN A 144 5.53 13.09 3.25
CA GLN A 144 4.73 11.95 3.73
C GLN A 144 3.45 11.79 2.90
N CYS A 145 2.82 12.89 2.48
CA CYS A 145 1.68 12.85 1.56
C CYS A 145 2.09 12.21 0.23
N LEU A 146 3.18 12.67 -0.37
CA LEU A 146 3.71 12.07 -1.60
C LEU A 146 3.98 10.57 -1.42
N ARG A 147 4.66 10.21 -0.34
CA ARG A 147 5.02 8.82 -0.06
C ARG A 147 3.78 7.94 0.09
N THR A 148 2.78 8.40 0.82
CA THR A 148 1.51 7.69 1.02
C THR A 148 0.80 7.45 -0.32
N VAL A 149 0.71 8.49 -1.16
CA VAL A 149 0.12 8.40 -2.49
C VAL A 149 0.89 7.43 -3.38
N LYS A 150 2.23 7.51 -3.39
CA LYS A 150 3.10 6.65 -4.19
C LYS A 150 2.94 5.18 -3.82
N LEU A 151 3.02 4.85 -2.53
CA LEU A 151 2.82 3.49 -2.01
C LEU A 151 1.42 2.97 -2.31
N THR A 152 0.39 3.82 -2.18
CA THR A 152 -0.98 3.43 -2.51
C THR A 152 -1.13 3.13 -4.00
N CYS A 153 -0.56 3.95 -4.89
CA CYS A 153 -0.56 3.71 -6.33
C CYS A 153 0.19 2.41 -6.69
N GLN A 154 1.34 2.16 -6.08
CA GLN A 154 2.08 0.90 -6.25
C GLN A 154 1.22 -0.29 -5.85
N LEU A 155 0.61 -0.26 -4.67
CA LEU A 155 -0.23 -1.35 -4.19
C LEU A 155 -1.39 -1.63 -5.16
N VAL A 156 -2.05 -0.58 -5.65
CA VAL A 156 -3.13 -0.70 -6.65
C VAL A 156 -2.64 -1.36 -7.94
N VAL A 157 -1.46 -0.96 -8.44
CA VAL A 157 -0.84 -1.58 -9.62
C VAL A 157 -0.55 -3.06 -9.36
N SER A 158 0.06 -3.41 -8.22
CA SER A 158 0.36 -4.79 -7.85
C SER A 158 -0.91 -5.63 -7.73
N MET A 159 -1.96 -5.12 -7.09
CA MET A 159 -3.27 -5.78 -6.98
C MET A 159 -3.90 -6.04 -8.34
N ALA A 160 -3.89 -5.03 -9.23
CA ALA A 160 -4.46 -5.14 -10.58
C ALA A 160 -3.67 -6.12 -11.47
N GLN A 161 -2.36 -6.27 -11.25
CA GLN A 161 -1.53 -7.26 -11.94
C GLN A 161 -1.75 -8.67 -11.38
N LEU A 162 -1.82 -8.82 -10.06
CA LEU A 162 -2.05 -10.11 -9.39
C LEU A 162 -3.43 -10.68 -9.66
N LYS A 163 -4.46 -9.83 -9.65
CA LYS A 163 -5.85 -10.23 -9.83
C LYS A 163 -6.59 -9.22 -10.71
N PRO A 164 -6.50 -9.34 -12.04
CA PRO A 164 -7.12 -8.38 -12.97
C PRO A 164 -8.63 -8.20 -12.77
N MET A 165 -9.35 -9.17 -12.18
CA MET A 165 -10.78 -9.00 -11.89
C MET A 165 -11.06 -7.88 -10.88
N CYS A 166 -10.11 -7.53 -9.99
CA CYS A 166 -10.32 -6.42 -9.04
C CYS A 166 -10.39 -5.05 -9.72
N ILE A 167 -9.92 -4.95 -10.97
CA ILE A 167 -10.01 -3.72 -11.77
C ILE A 167 -11.45 -3.26 -11.91
N LYS A 168 -12.41 -4.21 -12.00
CA LYS A 168 -13.84 -3.87 -12.07
C LYS A 168 -14.27 -3.09 -10.84
N ASP A 169 -13.89 -3.54 -9.65
CA ASP A 169 -14.19 -2.87 -8.38
C ASP A 169 -13.57 -1.46 -8.33
N PHE A 170 -12.35 -1.28 -8.86
CA PHE A 170 -11.72 0.04 -8.98
C PHE A 170 -12.46 0.97 -9.95
N THR A 171 -12.89 0.46 -11.11
CA THR A 171 -13.60 1.26 -12.11
C THR A 171 -15.01 1.63 -11.66
N GLU A 172 -15.74 0.73 -11.01
CA GLU A 172 -17.13 0.97 -10.54
C GLU A 172 -17.19 1.96 -9.37
N HIS A 173 -16.06 2.22 -8.71
CA HIS A 173 -15.96 3.17 -7.61
C HIS A 173 -15.18 4.45 -7.96
N ASP A 174 -15.14 4.80 -9.24
CA ASP A 174 -14.55 6.04 -9.76
C ASP A 174 -13.12 6.27 -9.25
N PHE A 175 -12.33 5.20 -9.12
CA PHE A 175 -10.95 5.32 -8.67
C PHE A 175 -10.09 6.06 -9.71
N MET A 176 -10.46 5.95 -11.00
CA MET A 176 -9.83 6.66 -12.11
C MET A 176 -9.85 8.18 -11.93
N ASP A 177 -10.89 8.74 -11.34
CA ASP A 177 -11.01 10.19 -11.15
C ASP A 177 -9.95 10.72 -10.19
N VAL A 178 -9.67 9.95 -9.14
CA VAL A 178 -8.61 10.24 -8.18
C VAL A 178 -7.23 10.05 -8.81
N LEU A 179 -7.13 9.18 -9.83
CA LEU A 179 -5.91 8.98 -10.61
C LEU A 179 -5.68 10.03 -11.72
N SER A 180 -6.54 11.03 -11.88
CA SER A 180 -6.36 12.04 -12.92
C SER A 180 -5.11 12.90 -12.69
N GLU A 181 -4.43 13.30 -13.78
CA GLU A 181 -3.17 14.08 -13.70
C GLU A 181 -3.34 15.41 -12.93
N SER A 182 -4.55 15.98 -12.92
CA SER A 182 -4.89 17.17 -12.14
C SER A 182 -4.77 16.95 -10.63
N SER A 183 -5.09 15.73 -10.15
CA SER A 183 -5.09 15.39 -8.73
C SER A 183 -3.69 15.25 -8.14
N PHE A 184 -2.67 15.06 -8.97
CA PHE A 184 -1.30 14.79 -8.52
C PHE A 184 -0.27 15.80 -8.99
N LYS A 185 -0.65 16.86 -9.69
CA LYS A 185 0.32 17.80 -10.30
C LYS A 185 1.37 18.30 -9.30
N THR A 186 0.93 18.79 -8.13
CA THR A 186 1.81 19.28 -7.07
C THR A 186 2.73 18.19 -6.51
N LEU A 187 2.22 16.98 -6.32
CA LEU A 187 2.99 15.84 -5.81
C LEU A 187 3.97 15.30 -6.86
N SER A 188 3.58 15.30 -8.14
CA SER A 188 4.43 14.93 -9.27
C SER A 188 5.61 15.90 -9.41
N ASP A 189 5.35 17.21 -9.31
CA ASP A 189 6.40 18.22 -9.36
C ASP A 189 7.38 18.04 -8.18
N LEU A 190 6.86 17.68 -6.99
CA LEU A 190 7.67 17.38 -5.81
C LEU A 190 8.47 16.07 -5.94
N ASP A 191 7.89 15.00 -6.48
CA ASP A 191 8.57 13.71 -6.72
C ASP A 191 9.79 13.90 -7.63
N ASN A 192 9.64 14.72 -8.69
CA ASN A 192 10.76 15.11 -9.56
C ASN A 192 11.85 15.91 -8.82
N CYS A 193 11.49 16.67 -7.79
CA CYS A 193 12.44 17.44 -6.98
C CYS A 193 13.12 16.58 -5.90
N LEU A 194 12.42 15.59 -5.34
CA LEU A 194 12.95 14.76 -4.24
C LEU A 194 14.05 13.80 -4.68
N VAL A 195 14.09 13.41 -5.95
CA VAL A 195 15.24 12.72 -6.57
C VAL A 195 16.56 13.50 -6.34
N LEU A 196 16.49 14.81 -6.09
CA LEU A 196 17.67 15.65 -5.81
C LEU A 196 18.10 15.64 -4.32
N PHE A 197 17.24 15.19 -3.39
CA PHE A 197 17.45 15.30 -1.93
C PHE A 197 17.64 13.96 -1.21
N GLU A 198 17.43 12.81 -1.87
CA GLU A 198 17.62 11.47 -1.28
C GLU A 198 19.08 11.10 -0.94
N ALA A 199 20.02 12.02 -1.14
CA ALA A 199 21.45 11.78 -0.92
C ALA A 199 21.92 11.90 0.53
N ASP A 200 21.11 12.46 1.46
CA ASP A 200 21.60 12.72 2.83
C ASP A 200 20.60 12.33 3.94
N ASP A 201 21.09 11.46 4.81
CA ASP A 201 20.62 11.09 6.15
C ASP A 201 19.39 10.18 6.40
N ARG A 202 19.76 8.92 6.72
CA ARG A 202 19.37 8.17 7.93
C ARG A 202 18.12 7.29 7.98
N TYR A 203 17.48 6.91 6.88
CA TYR A 203 16.73 5.65 6.83
C TYR A 203 16.83 5.04 5.43
N GLN A 204 17.43 3.84 5.36
CA GLN A 204 17.42 2.99 4.17
C GLN A 204 15.97 2.71 3.73
N TYR A 205 15.48 3.48 2.77
CA TYR A 205 14.21 3.22 2.06
C TYR A 205 14.44 2.83 0.60
N GLN A 206 15.68 2.50 0.22
CA GLN A 206 16.03 1.96 -1.09
C GLN A 206 16.14 0.44 -1.04
N VAL A 207 15.04 -0.31 -0.87
CA VAL A 207 15.05 -1.76 -1.19
C VAL A 207 13.67 -2.26 -1.65
N THR A 208 13.03 -1.55 -2.58
CA THR A 208 12.16 -2.24 -3.54
C THR A 208 12.53 -1.76 -4.93
N LYS A 209 12.67 -2.68 -5.89
CA LYS A 209 12.89 -2.36 -7.31
C LYS A 209 11.81 -1.42 -7.89
N THR A 210 10.71 -1.24 -7.18
CA THR A 210 9.56 -0.39 -7.52
C THR A 210 9.64 1.01 -6.89
N ALA A 211 10.47 1.25 -5.87
CA ALA A 211 10.60 2.58 -5.21
C ALA A 211 11.15 3.67 -6.16
N ASP A 212 11.93 3.30 -7.17
CA ASP A 212 12.52 4.22 -8.14
C ASP A 212 11.54 4.71 -9.21
N GLU A 213 10.33 4.13 -9.27
CA GLU A 213 9.37 4.49 -10.30
C GLU A 213 8.67 5.82 -9.97
N PRO A 214 8.73 6.83 -10.85
CA PRO A 214 8.09 8.12 -10.62
C PRO A 214 6.57 7.98 -10.47
N LEU A 215 5.96 8.83 -9.63
CA LEU A 215 4.51 8.84 -9.39
C LEU A 215 3.71 8.92 -10.69
N VAL A 216 4.15 9.75 -11.64
CA VAL A 216 3.51 9.88 -12.97
C VAL A 216 3.50 8.55 -13.72
N SER A 217 4.56 7.76 -13.61
CA SER A 217 4.64 6.45 -14.27
C SER A 217 3.71 5.44 -13.61
N LEU A 218 3.65 5.42 -12.28
CA LEU A 218 2.72 4.56 -11.52
C LEU A 218 1.25 4.88 -11.84
N VAL A 219 0.89 6.16 -11.85
CA VAL A 219 -0.46 6.62 -12.20
C VAL A 219 -0.81 6.19 -13.63
N LYS A 220 0.11 6.39 -14.59
CA LYS A 220 -0.09 5.94 -15.98
C LYS A 220 -0.23 4.42 -16.08
N LYS A 221 0.56 3.65 -15.34
CA LYS A 221 0.43 2.18 -15.29
C LYS A 221 -0.94 1.76 -14.77
N ALA A 222 -1.40 2.34 -13.65
CA ALA A 222 -2.72 2.06 -13.10
C ALA A 222 -3.84 2.39 -14.11
N GLN A 223 -3.80 3.59 -14.71
CA GLN A 223 -4.74 4.00 -15.75
C GLN A 223 -4.76 3.02 -16.94
N GLN A 224 -3.59 2.63 -17.45
CA GLN A 224 -3.47 1.69 -18.56
C GLN A 224 -4.03 0.30 -18.23
N LEU A 225 -3.84 -0.18 -17.00
CA LEU A 225 -4.42 -1.44 -16.55
C LEU A 225 -5.95 -1.36 -16.57
N PHE A 226 -6.52 -0.24 -16.11
CA PHE A 226 -7.95 -0.04 -16.06
C PHE A 226 -8.57 0.09 -17.47
N HIS A 227 -7.93 0.82 -18.38
CA HIS A 227 -8.37 0.93 -19.78
C HIS A 227 -8.31 -0.42 -20.53
N LYS A 228 -7.21 -1.18 -20.39
CA LYS A 228 -7.06 -2.50 -21.05
C LYS A 228 -8.12 -3.52 -20.62
N SER A 229 -8.62 -3.42 -19.39
CA SER A 229 -9.69 -4.30 -18.90
C SER A 229 -11.04 -3.96 -19.54
N ASN A 230 -11.34 -2.67 -19.70
CA ASN A 230 -12.58 -2.22 -20.34
C ASN A 230 -12.66 -2.65 -21.82
N ASP A 231 -11.55 -2.59 -22.57
CA ASP A 231 -11.52 -3.04 -23.96
C ASP A 231 -11.74 -4.56 -24.09
N LYS A 232 -11.21 -5.37 -23.16
CA LYS A 232 -11.41 -6.83 -23.16
C LYS A 232 -12.85 -7.23 -22.85
N ASN A 233 -13.55 -6.46 -22.00
CA ASN A 233 -14.97 -6.69 -21.71
C ASN A 233 -15.88 -6.33 -22.89
N LEU A 234 -15.48 -5.39 -23.76
CA LEU A 234 -16.21 -5.09 -25.00
C LEU A 234 -16.05 -6.19 -26.07
N VAL A 235 -14.85 -6.77 -26.22
CA VAL A 235 -14.61 -7.83 -27.23
C VAL A 235 -15.29 -9.15 -26.85
N GLY A 236 -15.40 -9.47 -25.55
CA GLY A 236 -16.10 -10.66 -25.07
C GLY A 236 -17.62 -10.64 -25.31
N ASN A 237 -18.24 -9.47 -25.37
CA ASN A 237 -19.68 -9.32 -25.58
C ASN A 237 -20.11 -9.24 -27.06
N VAL A 238 -19.17 -9.19 -28.00
CA VAL A 238 -19.46 -9.17 -29.46
C VAL A 238 -19.42 -10.59 -30.06
N LEU A 239 -18.98 -11.59 -29.30
CA LEU A 239 -18.84 -12.99 -29.74
C LEU A 239 -19.74 -13.98 -28.95
N ALA A 240 -20.77 -13.50 -28.25
CA ALA A 240 -21.77 -14.33 -27.57
C ALA A 240 -23.13 -14.29 -28.30
#